data_AF-A0A2V9FIY0-F1
#
_entry.id   AF-A0A2V9FIY0-F1
#
_cell.length_a   1.000
_cell.length_b   1.000
_cell.length_c   1.000
_cell.angle_alpha   90.00
_cell.angle_beta   90.00
_cell.angle_gamma   90.00
#
_symmetry.space_group_name_H-M   'P 1'
#
loop_
_entity.id
_entity.type
_entity.pdbx_description
1 polymer ?
#
loop_
_entity_poly.entity_id
_entity_poly.type
_entity_poly.pdbx_seq_one_letter_code
_entity_poly.pdbx_strand_id
1 'polypeptide(L)'
;AWQPTEGMAEVFGRDSRRLSPRDFTQIGYVSENQRMPGWMTVEYFMEYLKAFYPDWDVARARELLRQFELPPDRKIRHLSHGMRMKAALASSLAYRPRLIVLDEPFTGLDALVRDELIEGVLECAEGATILISSHDLSEVESFASHIGYLDHGHLQFSEEMTSLVDRFREIEVTLADPLQSPISWPAAWLNTEQSTAVVRFVDTQFDQERTIAEVHRLFGNAHQISVNPMPLRAIFVTLAKAGRKAA
;
A
#
# COMPACT_ATOMS: atom_id res chain seq x y z
N ALA A 1 12.48 -12.18 -21.24
CA ALA A 1 11.18 -12.34 -20.57
C ALA A 1 11.44 -12.92 -19.19
N TRP A 2 10.91 -12.32 -18.14
CA TRP A 2 11.01 -12.85 -16.78
C TRP A 2 10.05 -14.04 -16.68
N GLN A 3 10.60 -15.27 -16.65
CA GLN A 3 9.79 -16.47 -16.36
C GLN A 3 10.00 -16.86 -14.90
N PRO A 4 8.93 -17.21 -14.17
CA PRO A 4 9.07 -17.69 -12.81
C PRO A 4 9.84 -19.02 -12.81
N THR A 5 10.66 -19.25 -11.79
CA THR A 5 11.35 -20.53 -11.59
C THR A 5 10.33 -21.66 -11.34
N GLU A 6 9.29 -21.38 -10.55
CA GLU A 6 8.19 -22.28 -10.22
C GLU A 6 6.92 -21.51 -9.82
N GLY A 7 5.81 -22.22 -9.66
CA GLY A 7 4.51 -21.65 -9.27
C GLY A 7 3.58 -21.29 -10.43
N MET A 8 2.42 -20.72 -10.10
CA MET A 8 1.44 -20.24 -11.06
C MET A 8 0.88 -18.89 -10.61
N ALA A 9 0.49 -18.05 -11.58
CA ALA A 9 -0.27 -16.85 -11.34
C ALA A 9 -1.38 -16.76 -12.40
N GLU A 10 -2.57 -16.37 -11.97
CA GLU A 10 -3.73 -16.21 -12.85
C GLU A 10 -4.18 -14.76 -12.89
N VAL A 11 -4.49 -14.27 -14.08
CA VAL A 11 -5.06 -12.94 -14.31
C VAL A 11 -6.32 -13.13 -15.15
N PHE A 12 -7.45 -12.60 -14.66
CA PHE A 12 -8.78 -12.81 -15.26
C PHE A 12 -9.13 -14.30 -15.47
N GLY A 13 -8.68 -15.18 -14.57
CA GLY A 13 -8.87 -16.64 -14.65
C GLY A 13 -8.03 -17.33 -15.73
N ARG A 14 -6.97 -16.69 -16.23
CA ARG A 14 -6.03 -17.25 -17.20
C ARG A 14 -4.62 -17.25 -16.63
N ASP A 15 -3.85 -18.29 -16.94
CA ASP A 15 -2.42 -18.34 -16.66
C ASP A 15 -1.71 -17.09 -17.22
N SER A 16 -1.01 -16.37 -16.35
CA SER A 16 -0.33 -15.10 -16.67
C SER A 16 0.70 -15.23 -17.80
N ARG A 17 1.22 -16.44 -18.04
CA ARG A 17 2.16 -16.74 -19.12
C ARG A 17 1.49 -16.89 -20.48
N ARG A 18 0.15 -16.93 -20.51
CA ARG A 18 -0.68 -17.18 -21.71
C ARG A 18 -1.68 -16.06 -21.97
N LEU A 19 -1.42 -14.86 -21.44
CA LEU A 19 -2.24 -13.68 -21.72
C LEU A 19 -2.18 -13.31 -23.20
N SER A 20 -3.35 -13.04 -23.76
CA SER A 20 -3.53 -12.59 -25.14
C SER A 20 -3.44 -11.06 -25.23
N PRO A 21 -3.23 -10.48 -26.43
CA PRO A 21 -3.28 -9.03 -26.62
C PRO A 21 -4.57 -8.39 -26.07
N ARG A 22 -5.71 -9.07 -26.15
CA ARG A 22 -6.99 -8.60 -25.60
C ARG A 22 -7.05 -8.62 -24.06
N ASP A 23 -6.26 -9.46 -23.42
CA ASP A 23 -6.14 -9.44 -21.96
C ASP A 23 -5.32 -8.22 -21.53
N PHE A 24 -4.24 -7.90 -22.26
CA PHE A 24 -3.43 -6.71 -21.99
C PHE A 24 -4.20 -5.40 -22.18
N THR A 25 -5.17 -5.32 -23.09
CA THR A 25 -6.01 -4.12 -23.22
C THR A 25 -6.94 -3.88 -22.02
N GLN A 26 -7.02 -4.82 -21.07
CA GLN A 26 -7.77 -4.69 -19.82
C GLN A 26 -6.86 -4.41 -18.61
N ILE A 27 -5.54 -4.28 -18.82
CA ILE A 27 -4.54 -4.09 -17.75
C ILE A 27 -3.86 -2.73 -17.93
N GLY A 28 -4.07 -1.83 -16.98
CA GLY A 28 -3.29 -0.60 -16.81
C GLY A 28 -1.99 -0.91 -16.10
N TYR A 29 -0.87 -0.42 -16.61
CA TYR A 29 0.43 -0.54 -15.95
C TYR A 29 1.13 0.82 -15.91
N VAL A 30 1.56 1.22 -14.71
CA VAL A 30 2.34 2.43 -14.46
C VAL A 30 3.49 2.07 -13.53
N SER A 31 4.69 2.55 -13.83
CA SER A 31 5.87 2.31 -13.00
C SER A 31 6.78 3.53 -13.01
N GLU A 32 7.47 3.79 -11.89
CA GLU A 32 8.50 4.84 -11.81
C GLU A 32 9.54 4.72 -12.93
N ASN A 33 9.92 3.49 -13.29
CA ASN A 33 10.94 3.20 -14.29
C ASN A 33 10.41 3.13 -15.72
N GLN A 34 9.14 3.51 -15.94
CA GLN A 34 8.51 3.44 -17.25
C GLN A 34 9.13 4.44 -18.23
N ARG A 35 9.54 3.92 -19.40
CA ARG A 35 10.07 4.74 -20.49
C ARG A 35 8.95 5.17 -21.42
N MET A 36 8.73 6.48 -21.51
CA MET A 36 7.77 7.08 -22.44
C MET A 36 8.49 7.67 -23.68
N PRO A 37 7.82 7.73 -24.84
CA PRO A 37 8.40 8.29 -26.06
C PRO A 37 8.56 9.81 -25.97
N GLY A 38 9.71 10.27 -25.47
CA GLY A 38 9.98 11.68 -25.15
C GLY A 38 9.81 12.68 -26.30
N TRP A 39 9.85 12.22 -27.55
CA TRP A 39 9.70 13.05 -28.74
C TRP A 39 8.24 13.40 -29.09
N MET A 40 7.28 12.62 -28.58
CA MET A 40 5.85 12.87 -28.76
C MET A 40 5.36 13.99 -27.84
N THR A 41 4.36 14.74 -28.28
CA THR A 41 3.57 15.59 -27.38
C THR A 41 2.62 14.73 -26.55
N VAL A 42 2.10 15.26 -25.43
CA VAL A 42 1.13 14.54 -24.60
C VAL A 42 -0.10 14.15 -25.42
N GLU A 43 -0.67 15.08 -26.19
CA GLU A 43 -1.83 14.79 -27.03
C GLU A 43 -1.53 13.74 -28.10
N TYR A 44 -0.38 13.85 -28.77
CA TYR A 44 0.00 12.88 -29.79
C TYR A 44 0.22 11.48 -29.21
N PHE A 45 0.75 11.39 -27.98
CA PHE A 45 0.90 10.12 -27.28
C PHE A 45 -0.46 9.47 -26.95
N MET A 46 -1.43 10.27 -26.50
CA MET A 46 -2.79 9.78 -26.22
C MET A 46 -3.48 9.28 -27.50
N GLU A 47 -3.42 10.04 -28.58
CA GLU A 47 -3.99 9.63 -29.87
C GLU A 47 -3.25 8.42 -30.48
N TYR A 48 -1.94 8.30 -30.28
CA TYR A 48 -1.18 7.11 -30.66
C TYR A 48 -1.68 5.86 -29.93
N LEU A 49 -1.89 5.95 -28.60
CA LEU A 49 -2.34 4.82 -27.79
C LEU A 49 -3.77 4.39 -28.09
N LYS A 50 -4.67 5.34 -28.33
CA LYS A 50 -6.08 5.09 -28.68
C LYS A 50 -6.27 4.04 -29.78
N ALA A 51 -5.38 3.95 -30.76
CA ALA A 51 -5.45 2.95 -31.82
C ALA A 51 -5.27 1.50 -31.34
N PHE A 52 -4.66 1.29 -30.17
CA PHE A 52 -4.36 -0.03 -29.60
C PHE A 52 -5.41 -0.51 -28.60
N TYR A 53 -6.26 0.39 -28.08
CA TYR A 53 -7.25 0.09 -27.04
C TYR A 53 -8.68 0.29 -27.57
N PRO A 54 -9.41 -0.79 -27.89
CA PRO A 54 -10.78 -0.70 -28.44
C PRO A 54 -11.76 0.05 -27.53
N ASP A 55 -11.56 -0.05 -26.23
CA ASP A 55 -12.42 0.56 -25.20
C ASP A 55 -11.92 1.95 -24.76
N TRP A 56 -11.06 2.59 -25.56
CA TRP A 56 -10.56 3.93 -25.27
C TRP A 56 -11.68 4.97 -25.17
N ASP A 57 -11.82 5.58 -23.99
CA ASP A 57 -12.78 6.64 -23.75
C ASP A 57 -12.13 8.01 -23.94
N VAL A 58 -12.50 8.67 -25.05
CA VAL A 58 -12.01 10.01 -25.41
C VAL A 58 -12.43 11.07 -24.39
N ALA A 59 -13.63 10.96 -23.81
CA ALA A 59 -14.10 11.92 -22.81
C ALA A 59 -13.32 11.76 -21.50
N ARG A 60 -13.11 10.52 -21.04
CA ARG A 60 -12.27 10.23 -19.86
C ARG A 60 -10.83 10.65 -20.07
N ALA A 61 -10.25 10.38 -21.25
CA ALA A 61 -8.90 10.81 -21.59
C ALA A 61 -8.74 12.34 -21.47
N ARG A 62 -9.67 13.12 -22.04
CA ARG A 62 -9.66 14.58 -21.93
C ARG A 62 -9.83 15.06 -20.50
N GLU A 63 -10.71 14.41 -19.74
CA GLU A 63 -10.93 14.75 -18.34
C GLU A 63 -9.69 14.50 -17.49
N LEU A 64 -9.01 13.37 -17.68
CA LEU A 64 -7.75 13.06 -17.00
C LEU A 64 -6.64 14.06 -17.34
N LEU A 65 -6.52 14.46 -18.63
CA LEU A 65 -5.56 15.49 -19.02
C LEU A 65 -5.84 16.83 -18.32
N ARG A 66 -7.11 17.18 -18.16
CA ARG A 66 -7.54 18.40 -17.47
C ARG A 66 -7.30 18.32 -15.96
N GLN A 67 -7.71 17.21 -15.33
CA GLN A 67 -7.55 16.94 -13.90
C GLN A 67 -6.08 16.99 -13.48
N PHE A 68 -5.19 16.40 -14.29
CA PHE A 68 -3.75 16.37 -14.04
C PHE A 68 -2.97 17.58 -14.56
N GLU A 69 -3.68 18.60 -15.06
CA GLU A 69 -3.10 19.83 -15.61
C GLU A 69 -1.99 19.57 -16.66
N LEU A 70 -2.20 18.54 -17.50
CA LEU A 70 -1.21 18.12 -18.47
C LEU A 70 -1.27 18.99 -19.73
N PRO A 71 -0.16 19.64 -20.13
CA PRO A 71 -0.14 20.49 -21.33
C PRO A 71 -0.11 19.63 -22.60
N PRO A 72 -1.19 19.63 -23.43
CA PRO A 72 -1.34 18.71 -24.56
C PRO A 72 -0.23 18.84 -25.61
N ASP A 73 0.18 20.09 -25.90
CA ASP A 73 1.17 20.41 -26.94
C ASP A 73 2.63 20.23 -26.49
N ARG A 74 2.87 19.93 -25.21
CA ARG A 74 4.23 19.83 -24.67
C ARG A 74 4.80 18.44 -24.94
N LYS A 75 6.05 18.38 -25.39
CA LYS A 75 6.78 17.12 -25.56
C LYS A 75 7.01 16.42 -24.23
N ILE A 76 6.83 15.10 -24.20
CA ILE A 76 7.01 14.27 -23.00
C ILE A 76 8.39 14.46 -22.37
N ARG A 77 9.46 14.61 -23.17
CA ARG A 77 10.82 14.84 -22.65
C ARG A 77 10.99 16.17 -21.90
N HIS A 78 10.07 17.12 -22.04
CA HIS A 78 10.10 18.42 -21.37
C HIS A 78 9.17 18.47 -20.15
N LEU A 79 8.49 17.36 -19.82
CA LEU A 79 7.65 17.25 -18.63
C LEU A 79 8.52 17.04 -17.38
N SER A 80 8.07 17.53 -16.23
CA SER A 80 8.68 17.18 -14.95
C SER A 80 8.47 15.68 -14.66
N HIS A 81 9.15 15.16 -13.63
CA HIS A 81 8.94 13.78 -13.19
C HIS A 81 7.46 13.49 -12.87
N GLY A 82 6.84 14.32 -12.03
CA GLY A 82 5.42 14.19 -11.69
C GLY A 82 4.49 14.31 -12.89
N MET A 83 4.74 15.24 -13.82
CA MET A 83 3.94 15.35 -15.05
C MET A 83 4.07 14.11 -15.95
N ARG A 84 5.24 13.48 -16.01
CA ARG A 84 5.41 12.20 -16.75
C ARG A 84 4.63 11.08 -16.08
N MET A 85 4.65 11.01 -14.75
CA MET A 85 3.87 10.04 -13.99
C MET A 85 2.36 10.24 -14.21
N LYS A 86 1.87 11.48 -14.10
CA LYS A 86 0.48 11.85 -14.41
C LYS A 86 0.10 11.48 -15.85
N ALA A 87 0.98 11.72 -16.82
CA ALA A 87 0.74 11.35 -18.22
C ALA A 87 0.69 9.82 -18.42
N ALA A 88 1.57 9.07 -17.75
CA ALA A 88 1.53 7.60 -17.76
C ALA A 88 0.22 7.09 -17.16
N LEU A 89 -0.17 7.61 -15.99
CA LEU A 89 -1.41 7.26 -15.32
C LEU A 89 -2.63 7.59 -16.20
N ALA A 90 -2.75 8.83 -16.70
CA ALA A 90 -3.85 9.22 -17.59
C ALA A 90 -3.96 8.30 -18.80
N SER A 91 -2.83 7.96 -19.42
CA SER A 91 -2.81 7.07 -20.59
C SER A 91 -3.24 5.63 -20.27
N SER A 92 -3.00 5.17 -19.04
CA SER A 92 -3.40 3.83 -18.56
C SER A 92 -4.87 3.75 -18.13
N LEU A 93 -5.45 4.87 -17.66
CA LEU A 93 -6.83 4.93 -17.18
C LEU A 93 -7.83 5.26 -18.30
N ALA A 94 -7.37 5.83 -19.41
CA ALA A 94 -8.20 6.28 -20.52
C ALA A 94 -9.07 5.17 -21.16
N TYR A 95 -8.68 3.91 -21.06
CA TYR A 95 -9.40 2.76 -21.64
C TYR A 95 -10.13 1.89 -20.60
N ARG A 96 -10.37 2.43 -19.39
CA ARG A 96 -11.09 1.75 -18.29
C ARG A 96 -10.58 0.31 -18.02
N PRO A 97 -9.30 0.14 -17.66
CA PRO A 97 -8.77 -1.18 -17.32
C PRO A 97 -9.52 -1.80 -16.14
N ARG A 98 -9.63 -3.14 -16.15
CA ARG A 98 -10.21 -3.92 -15.04
C ARG A 98 -9.18 -4.26 -13.96
N LEU A 99 -7.90 -4.23 -14.32
CA LEU A 99 -6.77 -4.37 -13.42
C LEU A 99 -5.80 -3.21 -13.64
N ILE A 100 -5.44 -2.49 -12.59
CA ILE A 100 -4.45 -1.43 -12.62
C ILE A 100 -3.29 -1.88 -11.74
N VAL A 101 -2.09 -1.97 -12.31
CA VAL A 101 -0.86 -2.32 -11.61
C VAL A 101 0.01 -1.09 -11.54
N LEU A 102 0.27 -0.62 -10.32
CA LEU A 102 1.06 0.56 -10.04
C LEU A 102 2.32 0.15 -9.29
N ASP A 103 3.48 0.35 -9.93
CA ASP A 103 4.78 -0.02 -9.38
C ASP A 103 5.56 1.21 -8.93
N GLU A 104 5.60 1.42 -7.61
CA GLU A 104 6.21 2.60 -6.97
C GLU A 104 5.72 3.93 -7.59
N PRO A 105 4.40 4.12 -7.78
CA PRO A 105 3.87 5.23 -8.57
C PRO A 105 4.08 6.60 -7.91
N PHE A 106 4.37 6.63 -6.61
CA PHE A 106 4.48 7.86 -5.82
C PHE A 106 5.92 8.31 -5.58
N THR A 107 6.90 7.50 -5.98
CA THR A 107 8.31 7.76 -5.72
C THR A 107 8.80 9.04 -6.39
N GLY A 108 9.40 9.92 -5.58
CA GLY A 108 9.97 11.19 -6.04
C GLY A 108 8.92 12.24 -6.40
N LEU A 109 7.66 12.06 -5.99
CA LEU A 109 6.60 13.05 -6.16
C LEU A 109 6.49 13.95 -4.93
N ASP A 110 6.11 15.21 -5.15
CA ASP A 110 5.67 16.07 -4.06
C ASP A 110 4.27 15.67 -3.56
N ALA A 111 3.89 16.18 -2.38
CA ALA A 111 2.65 15.80 -1.72
C ALA A 111 1.40 16.12 -2.57
N LEU A 112 1.38 17.28 -3.24
CA LEU A 112 0.23 17.69 -4.06
C LEU A 112 0.06 16.76 -5.25
N VAL A 113 1.15 16.47 -5.98
CA VAL A 113 1.12 15.56 -7.11
C VAL A 113 0.68 14.15 -6.67
N ARG A 114 1.15 13.68 -5.51
CA ARG A 114 0.77 12.38 -4.97
C ARG A 114 -0.74 12.30 -4.70
N ASP A 115 -1.30 13.30 -4.03
CA ASP A 115 -2.73 13.35 -3.70
C ASP A 115 -3.58 13.32 -4.98
N GLU A 116 -3.22 14.11 -6.01
CA GLU A 116 -3.90 14.07 -7.31
C GLU A 116 -3.85 12.69 -7.98
N LEU A 117 -2.72 11.98 -7.89
CA LEU A 117 -2.60 10.62 -8.45
C LEU A 117 -3.50 9.64 -7.70
N ILE A 118 -3.54 9.71 -6.37
CA ILE A 118 -4.40 8.87 -5.53
C ILE A 118 -5.86 9.11 -5.89
N GLU A 119 -6.30 10.36 -5.97
CA GLU A 119 -7.67 10.71 -6.37
C GLU A 119 -8.04 10.13 -7.73
N GLY A 120 -7.18 10.32 -8.74
CA GLY A 120 -7.42 9.79 -10.09
C GLY A 120 -7.51 8.25 -10.15
N VAL A 121 -6.74 7.56 -9.31
CA VAL A 121 -6.79 6.09 -9.16
C VAL A 121 -8.07 5.65 -8.45
N LEU A 122 -8.45 6.33 -7.37
CA LEU A 122 -9.63 5.97 -6.57
C LEU A 122 -10.94 6.17 -7.33
N GLU A 123 -11.02 7.16 -8.22
CA GLU A 123 -12.16 7.31 -9.13
C GLU A 123 -12.38 6.08 -10.03
N CYS A 124 -11.33 5.27 -10.27
CA CYS A 124 -11.41 4.05 -11.07
C CYS A 124 -11.68 2.79 -10.21
N ALA A 125 -11.61 2.89 -8.87
CA ALA A 125 -11.69 1.76 -7.96
C ALA A 125 -13.06 1.05 -7.97
N GLU A 126 -14.16 1.76 -8.28
CA GLU A 126 -15.52 1.17 -8.28
C GLU A 126 -15.70 0.06 -9.35
N GLY A 127 -14.86 0.02 -10.38
CA GLY A 127 -14.96 -0.96 -11.48
C GLY A 127 -13.69 -1.76 -11.76
N ALA A 128 -12.62 -1.55 -10.99
CA ALA A 128 -11.31 -2.11 -11.25
C ALA A 128 -10.63 -2.63 -9.98
N THR A 129 -9.80 -3.65 -10.13
CA THR A 129 -8.85 -4.05 -9.09
C THR A 129 -7.57 -3.23 -9.25
N ILE A 130 -7.09 -2.64 -8.15
CA ILE A 130 -5.85 -1.87 -8.14
C ILE A 130 -4.83 -2.64 -7.29
N LEU A 131 -3.69 -2.99 -7.88
CA LEU A 131 -2.54 -3.57 -7.20
C LEU A 131 -1.43 -2.53 -7.17
N ILE A 132 -0.98 -2.15 -5.97
CA ILE A 132 0.08 -1.16 -5.78
C ILE A 132 1.23 -1.80 -5.02
N SER A 133 2.45 -1.63 -5.54
CA SER A 133 3.67 -1.74 -4.73
C SER A 133 4.12 -0.35 -4.31
N SER A 134 4.36 -0.19 -3.00
CA SER A 134 5.03 0.97 -2.42
C SER A 134 5.88 0.52 -1.24
N HIS A 135 7.02 1.17 -1.05
CA HIS A 135 7.85 1.05 0.13
C HIS A 135 7.47 2.06 1.23
N ASP A 136 6.60 3.03 0.94
CA ASP A 136 6.09 4.01 1.90
C ASP A 136 4.69 3.63 2.38
N LEU A 137 4.64 3.17 3.63
CA LEU A 137 3.42 2.71 4.28
C LEU A 137 2.39 3.82 4.49
N SER A 138 2.83 5.08 4.61
CA SER A 138 1.92 6.20 4.82
C SER A 138 1.10 6.51 3.58
N GLU A 139 1.62 6.21 2.39
CA GLU A 139 0.91 6.39 1.12
C GLU A 139 -0.28 5.44 1.06
N VAL A 140 -0.05 4.15 1.27
CA VAL A 140 -1.07 3.11 1.10
C VAL A 140 -2.11 3.07 2.22
N GLU A 141 -1.75 3.46 3.45
CA GLU A 141 -2.65 3.39 4.62
C GLU A 141 -3.95 4.19 4.43
N SER A 142 -3.88 5.29 3.68
CA SER A 142 -5.02 6.21 3.49
C SER A 142 -6.15 5.67 2.61
N PHE A 143 -5.86 4.71 1.73
CA PHE A 143 -6.82 4.31 0.68
C PHE A 143 -6.84 2.80 0.37
N ALA A 144 -5.89 2.02 0.88
CA ALA A 144 -5.85 0.58 0.64
C ALA A 144 -6.95 -0.16 1.43
N SER A 145 -7.65 -1.07 0.77
CA SER A 145 -8.59 -1.98 1.43
C SER A 145 -7.89 -3.21 2.03
N HIS A 146 -6.81 -3.65 1.39
CA HIS A 146 -6.02 -4.82 1.76
C HIS A 146 -4.55 -4.48 1.72
N ILE A 147 -3.77 -5.14 2.56
CA ILE A 147 -2.31 -4.97 2.63
C ILE A 147 -1.64 -6.33 2.61
N GLY A 148 -0.54 -6.41 1.85
CA GLY A 148 0.35 -7.58 1.85
C GLY A 148 1.76 -7.13 2.23
N TYR A 149 2.36 -7.78 3.22
CA TYR A 149 3.75 -7.50 3.60
C TYR A 149 4.68 -8.57 3.04
N LEU A 150 5.50 -8.16 2.07
CA LEU A 150 6.55 -8.99 1.50
C LEU A 150 7.88 -8.65 2.18
N ASP A 151 8.54 -9.65 2.75
CA ASP A 151 9.87 -9.53 3.34
C ASP A 151 10.78 -10.65 2.87
N HIS A 152 11.97 -10.31 2.39
CA HIS A 152 12.95 -11.27 1.85
C HIS A 152 12.36 -12.29 0.85
N GLY A 153 11.40 -11.87 0.01
CA GLY A 153 10.74 -12.73 -0.98
C GLY A 153 9.62 -13.61 -0.43
N HIS A 154 9.25 -13.45 0.84
CA HIS A 154 8.18 -14.19 1.50
C HIS A 154 7.05 -13.26 1.93
N LEU A 155 5.82 -13.61 1.55
CA LEU A 155 4.62 -12.91 1.98
C LEU A 155 4.35 -13.29 3.45
N GLN A 156 4.62 -12.38 4.37
CA GLN A 156 4.48 -12.60 5.81
C GLN A 156 3.01 -12.61 6.22
N PHE A 157 2.21 -11.72 5.64
CA PHE A 157 0.77 -11.69 5.79
C PHE A 157 0.10 -11.00 4.59
N SER A 158 -1.17 -11.31 4.39
CA SER A 158 -2.07 -10.60 3.49
C SER A 158 -3.47 -10.63 4.08
N GLU A 159 -3.99 -9.46 4.44
CA GLU A 159 -5.26 -9.31 5.15
C GLU A 159 -5.90 -7.94 4.87
N GLU A 160 -7.15 -7.76 5.29
CA GLU A 160 -7.83 -6.46 5.24
C GLU A 160 -7.14 -5.45 6.18
N MET A 161 -7.06 -4.19 5.75
CA MET A 161 -6.44 -3.12 6.53
C MET A 161 -7.10 -2.93 7.90
N THR A 162 -8.43 -3.03 7.96
CA THR A 162 -9.22 -2.94 9.19
C THR A 162 -8.84 -4.06 10.18
N SER A 163 -8.76 -5.30 9.69
CA SER A 163 -8.37 -6.46 10.49
C SER A 163 -6.95 -6.32 11.06
N LEU A 164 -6.01 -5.84 10.24
CA LEU A 164 -4.64 -5.61 10.68
C LEU A 164 -4.57 -4.52 11.75
N VAL A 165 -5.19 -3.38 11.50
CA VAL A 165 -5.18 -2.27 12.47
C VAL A 165 -5.84 -2.72 13.75
N ASP A 166 -6.97 -3.44 13.72
CA ASP A 166 -7.71 -3.84 14.92
C ASP A 166 -6.97 -4.79 15.85
N ARG A 167 -6.21 -5.74 15.29
CA ARG A 167 -5.48 -6.72 16.11
C ARG A 167 -4.15 -6.21 16.65
N PHE A 168 -3.66 -5.04 16.21
CA PHE A 168 -2.47 -4.40 16.78
C PHE A 168 -2.87 -3.21 17.66
N ARG A 169 -2.48 -3.27 18.94
CA ARG A 169 -2.62 -2.15 19.88
C ARG A 169 -1.33 -1.92 20.63
N GLU A 170 -0.99 -0.66 20.80
CA GLU A 170 0.00 -0.26 21.80
C GLU A 170 -0.72 -0.16 23.14
N ILE A 171 -0.23 -0.92 24.12
CA ILE A 171 -0.76 -0.95 25.48
C ILE A 171 0.23 -0.27 26.39
N GLU A 172 -0.27 0.69 27.17
CA GLU A 172 0.49 1.33 28.24
C GLU A 172 -0.22 1.09 29.57
N VAL A 173 0.52 0.54 30.53
CA VAL A 173 0.02 0.20 31.85
C VAL A 173 0.77 1.03 32.89
N THR A 174 0.04 1.87 33.61
CA THR A 174 0.55 2.57 34.78
C THR A 174 0.36 1.69 36.00
N LEU A 175 1.45 1.32 36.65
CA LEU A 175 1.48 0.43 37.79
C LEU A 175 1.19 1.20 39.09
N ALA A 176 0.42 0.59 40.01
CA ALA A 176 0.26 1.12 41.36
C ALA A 176 1.51 0.86 42.22
N ASP A 177 2.16 -0.28 42.01
CA ASP A 177 3.35 -0.73 42.74
C ASP A 177 4.47 -1.10 41.77
N PRO A 178 5.76 -0.96 42.14
CA PRO A 178 6.87 -1.40 41.31
C PRO A 178 6.79 -2.89 41.01
N LEU A 179 7.09 -3.25 39.76
CA LEU A 179 7.13 -4.64 39.31
C LEU A 179 8.13 -5.48 40.11
N GLN A 180 7.69 -6.65 40.57
CA GLN A 180 8.51 -7.60 41.31
C GLN A 180 8.90 -8.80 40.42
N SER A 181 10.20 -9.10 40.36
CA SER A 181 10.79 -10.27 39.67
C SER A 181 10.57 -10.33 38.14
N PRO A 182 11.36 -11.13 37.39
CA PRO A 182 11.22 -11.17 35.93
C PRO A 182 9.87 -11.73 35.51
N ILE A 183 9.19 -11.02 34.62
CA ILE A 183 7.89 -11.42 34.06
C ILE A 183 8.13 -12.29 32.82
N SER A 184 7.38 -13.37 32.71
CA SER A 184 7.24 -14.08 31.44
C SER A 184 6.16 -13.39 30.62
N TRP A 185 6.58 -12.73 29.54
CA TRP A 185 5.68 -12.01 28.65
C TRP A 185 4.89 -12.97 27.75
N PRO A 186 3.59 -12.71 27.51
CA PRO A 186 2.83 -13.42 26.49
C PRO A 186 3.52 -13.31 25.12
N ALA A 187 3.53 -14.39 24.34
CA ALA A 187 4.20 -14.42 23.03
C ALA A 187 3.61 -13.40 22.03
N ALA A 188 2.33 -13.03 22.20
CA ALA A 188 1.67 -12.01 21.39
C ALA A 188 2.11 -10.58 21.73
N TRP A 189 2.85 -10.36 22.82
CA TRP A 189 3.29 -9.04 23.26
C TRP A 189 4.73 -8.79 22.82
N LEU A 190 4.89 -7.81 21.92
CA LEU A 190 6.16 -7.43 21.34
C LEU A 190 6.64 -6.09 21.89
N ASN A 191 7.94 -5.80 21.71
CA ASN A 191 8.57 -4.53 22.08
C ASN A 191 8.24 -4.09 23.52
N THR A 192 8.31 -5.03 24.46
CA THR A 192 8.05 -4.77 25.87
C THR A 192 9.11 -3.83 26.44
N GLU A 193 8.69 -2.67 26.92
CA GLU A 193 9.51 -1.67 27.61
C GLU A 193 8.99 -1.52 29.04
N GLN A 194 9.89 -1.53 30.01
CA GLN A 194 9.55 -1.42 31.42
C GLN A 194 10.32 -0.27 32.06
N SER A 195 9.58 0.58 32.75
CA SER A 195 10.10 1.57 33.70
C SER A 195 9.53 1.29 35.10
N THR A 196 9.89 2.10 36.10
CA THR A 196 9.48 1.90 37.49
C THR A 196 7.96 1.93 37.69
N ALA A 197 7.24 2.75 36.92
CA ALA A 197 5.80 2.97 37.08
C ALA A 197 4.99 2.72 35.81
N VAL A 198 5.65 2.50 34.66
CA VAL A 198 4.98 2.33 33.36
C VAL A 198 5.55 1.13 32.63
N VAL A 199 4.66 0.29 32.13
CA VAL A 199 4.97 -0.81 31.21
C VAL A 199 4.31 -0.50 29.87
N ARG A 200 5.08 -0.59 28.78
CA ARG A 200 4.57 -0.43 27.42
C ARG A 200 4.87 -1.67 26.61
N PHE A 201 3.91 -2.12 25.82
CA PHE A 201 4.10 -3.23 24.89
C PHE A 201 3.12 -3.13 23.72
N VAL A 202 3.39 -3.88 22.66
CA VAL A 202 2.49 -4.02 21.52
C VAL A 202 1.81 -5.38 21.58
N ASP A 203 0.49 -5.42 21.72
CA ASP A 203 -0.29 -6.64 21.56
C ASP A 203 -0.61 -6.85 20.07
N THR A 204 -0.15 -7.98 19.52
CA THR A 204 -0.29 -8.32 18.09
C THR A 204 -1.55 -9.12 17.74
N GLN A 205 -2.31 -9.52 18.76
CA GLN A 205 -3.56 -10.25 18.62
C GLN A 205 -4.67 -9.61 19.46
N PHE A 206 -4.61 -8.29 19.65
CA PHE A 206 -5.41 -7.57 20.65
C PHE A 206 -6.86 -8.03 20.70
N ASP A 207 -7.29 -8.37 21.92
CA ASP A 207 -8.68 -8.60 22.28
C ASP A 207 -8.90 -7.93 23.62
N GLN A 208 -9.88 -7.03 23.72
CA GLN A 208 -9.99 -6.15 24.87
C GLN A 208 -10.16 -6.92 26.20
N GLU A 209 -11.04 -7.93 26.23
CA GLU A 209 -11.30 -8.70 27.44
C GLU A 209 -10.09 -9.55 27.83
N ARG A 210 -9.53 -10.29 26.89
CA ARG A 210 -8.37 -11.17 27.12
C ARG A 210 -7.12 -10.37 27.50
N THR A 211 -6.82 -9.29 26.79
CA THR A 211 -5.64 -8.46 27.04
C THR A 211 -5.74 -7.78 28.40
N ILE A 212 -6.90 -7.23 28.78
CA ILE A 212 -7.07 -6.61 30.10
C ILE A 212 -6.97 -7.65 31.22
N ALA A 213 -7.59 -8.82 31.06
CA ALA A 213 -7.47 -9.90 32.04
C ALA A 213 -6.01 -10.34 32.23
N GLU A 214 -5.24 -10.43 31.14
CA GLU A 214 -3.83 -10.79 31.17
C GLU A 214 -2.96 -9.70 31.82
N VAL A 215 -3.25 -8.42 31.55
CA VAL A 215 -2.63 -7.27 32.22
C VAL A 215 -2.88 -7.34 33.73
N HIS A 216 -4.11 -7.56 34.18
CA HIS A 216 -4.40 -7.71 35.61
C HIS A 216 -3.72 -8.93 36.22
N ARG A 217 -3.60 -10.04 35.49
CA ARG A 217 -2.89 -11.23 35.94
C ARG A 217 -1.40 -10.98 36.16
N LEU A 218 -0.76 -10.21 35.28
CA LEU A 218 0.69 -9.96 35.32
C LEU A 218 1.09 -8.77 36.21
N PHE A 219 0.27 -7.71 36.23
CA PHE A 219 0.60 -6.44 36.89
C PHE A 219 -0.28 -6.14 38.12
N GLY A 220 -1.25 -7.00 38.43
CA GLY A 220 -2.16 -6.82 39.55
C GLY A 220 -3.05 -5.59 39.40
N ASN A 221 -3.03 -4.71 40.41
CA ASN A 221 -3.79 -3.46 40.42
C ASN A 221 -3.10 -2.41 39.54
N ALA A 222 -3.30 -2.53 38.22
CA ALA A 222 -2.99 -1.44 37.31
C ALA A 222 -3.81 -0.19 37.67
N HIS A 223 -3.16 0.96 37.81
CA HIS A 223 -3.82 2.24 38.10
C HIS A 223 -4.54 2.76 36.86
N GLN A 224 -3.92 2.59 35.70
CA GLN A 224 -4.47 3.01 34.41
C GLN A 224 -3.97 2.07 33.32
N ILE A 225 -4.86 1.70 32.40
CA ILE A 225 -4.53 0.94 31.19
C ILE A 225 -4.98 1.79 30.00
N SER A 226 -4.04 2.19 29.17
CA SER A 226 -4.29 2.93 27.93
C SER A 226 -4.11 1.98 26.75
N VAL A 227 -5.09 1.97 25.85
CA VAL A 227 -5.10 1.17 24.63
C VAL A 227 -5.10 2.12 23.44
N ASN A 228 -4.00 2.15 22.70
CA ASN A 228 -3.82 3.09 21.60
C ASN A 228 -3.81 2.34 20.26
N PRO A 229 -4.54 2.84 19.23
CA PRO A 229 -4.40 2.34 17.88
C PRO A 229 -2.99 2.63 17.36
N MET A 230 -2.50 1.77 16.47
CA MET A 230 -1.18 1.92 15.87
C MET A 230 -1.30 2.29 14.40
N PRO A 231 -0.58 3.31 13.91
CA PRO A 231 -0.48 3.55 12.48
C PRO A 231 0.27 2.39 11.81
N LEU A 232 0.00 2.15 10.53
CA LEU A 232 0.56 1.05 9.76
C LEU A 232 2.09 1.00 9.87
N ARG A 233 2.75 2.16 9.78
CA ARG A 233 4.20 2.28 9.97
C ARG A 233 4.70 1.69 11.29
N ALA A 234 3.98 1.92 12.40
CA ALA A 234 4.37 1.41 13.71
C ALA A 234 4.20 -0.11 13.82
N ILE A 235 3.15 -0.66 13.19
CA ILE A 235 2.91 -2.11 13.09
C ILE A 235 4.07 -2.79 12.37
N PHE A 236 4.44 -2.28 11.19
CA PHE A 236 5.53 -2.84 10.38
C PHE A 236 6.89 -2.74 11.08
N VAL A 237 7.20 -1.61 11.72
CA VAL A 237 8.44 -1.47 12.49
C VAL A 237 8.49 -2.48 13.64
N THR A 238 7.34 -2.77 14.26
CA THR A 238 7.24 -3.77 15.33
C THR A 238 7.53 -5.17 14.80
N LEU A 239 6.92 -5.56 13.69
CA LEU A 239 7.14 -6.86 13.04
C LEU A 239 8.59 -7.02 12.57
N ALA A 240 9.16 -6.02 11.91
CA ALA A 240 10.55 -6.06 11.43
C ALA A 240 11.57 -6.16 12.57
N LYS A 241 11.33 -5.51 13.72
CA LYS A 241 12.17 -5.64 14.91
C LYS A 241 12.09 -7.03 15.54
N ALA A 242 10.89 -7.63 15.56
CA ALA A 242 10.69 -8.97 16.11
C ALA A 242 11.35 -10.05 15.24
N GLY A 243 11.20 -9.97 13.91
CA GLY A 243 11.86 -10.88 12.96
C GLY A 243 13.39 -10.89 13.11
N ARG A 244 14.01 -9.71 13.26
CA ARG A 244 15.47 -9.60 13.49
C ARG A 244 15.96 -10.17 14.82
N LYS A 245 15.11 -10.27 15.84
CA LYS A 245 15.48 -10.89 17.14
C LYS A 245 15.38 -12.42 17.11
N ALA A 246 14.64 -12.98 16.15
CA ALA A 246 14.44 -14.41 16.00
C ALA A 246 15.44 -15.08 15.03
N ALA A 247 16.10 -14.28 14.18
CA ALA A 247 17.17 -14.69 13.26
C ALA A 247 18.56 -14.59 13.91
#